data_AF-A0A662AVK1-F1
#
_entry.id   AF-A0A662AVK1-F1
#
_cell.length_a   1.000
_cell.length_b   1.000
_cell.length_c   1.000
_cell.angle_alpha   90.00
_cell.angle_beta   90.00
_cell.angle_gamma   90.00
#
_symmetry.space_group_name_H-M   'P 1'
#
loop_
_entity.id
_entity.type
_entity.pdbx_description
1 polymer ?
#
loop_
_entity_poly.entity_id
_entity_poly.type
_entity_poly.pdbx_seq_one_letter_code
_entity_poly.pdbx_strand_id
1 'polypeptide(L)'
;MGFIPISIDKYVKKHLKNNPSENEKDLRSRLDYALKSYENGERCSCGNDIWVVGSAAVGNSCFTCITGESHPTDDYEIESAVKKRESTKGRRYIDEIDKTKIHGFFDDDGYEINTDLIKKPPLCVTCIKDDDPNEELLCNMTRYDQKDELEFKCFAYKKR
;
A
#
# COMPACT_ATOMS: atom_id res chain seq x y z
N MET A 1 9.57 -0.28 -1.43
CA MET A 1 9.91 1.12 -1.79
C MET A 1 8.60 1.86 -1.83
N GLY A 2 8.43 2.81 -0.92
CA GLY A 2 7.18 3.54 -0.70
C GLY A 2 7.50 4.88 -0.05
N PHE A 3 6.47 5.60 0.37
CA PHE A 3 6.61 6.91 1.00
C PHE A 3 7.56 6.91 2.19
N ILE A 4 8.17 8.08 2.42
CA ILE A 4 8.93 8.36 3.63
C ILE A 4 7.95 8.70 4.76
N PRO A 5 7.86 7.88 5.83
CA PRO A 5 6.98 8.17 6.96
C PRO A 5 7.35 9.49 7.64
N ILE A 6 6.34 10.32 7.92
CA ILE A 6 6.49 11.54 8.72
C ILE A 6 5.27 11.78 9.63
N SER A 7 5.49 12.30 10.84
CA SER A 7 4.39 12.78 11.68
C SER A 7 3.83 14.12 11.17
N ILE A 8 2.55 14.39 11.45
CA ILE A 8 1.91 15.67 11.08
C ILE A 8 2.73 16.87 11.58
N ASP A 9 3.17 16.85 12.84
CA ASP A 9 3.96 17.95 13.42
C ASP A 9 5.29 18.18 12.71
N LYS A 10 6.00 17.10 12.35
CA LYS A 10 7.27 17.21 11.62
C LYS A 10 7.04 17.76 10.21
N TYR A 11 5.99 17.29 9.53
CA TYR A 11 5.64 17.77 8.20
C TYR A 11 5.27 19.25 8.21
N VAL A 12 4.38 19.67 9.12
CA VAL A 12 3.96 21.08 9.27
C VAL A 12 5.15 22.00 9.50
N LYS A 13 6.06 21.65 10.42
CA LYS A 13 7.28 22.44 10.67
C LYS A 13 8.15 22.57 9.43
N LYS A 14 8.32 21.47 8.68
CA LYS A 14 9.11 21.46 7.45
C LYS A 14 8.44 22.30 6.35
N HIS A 15 7.13 22.19 6.22
CA HIS A 15 6.34 22.95 5.23
C HIS A 15 6.41 24.45 5.51
N LEU A 16 6.19 24.89 6.75
CA LEU A 16 6.22 26.31 7.14
C LEU A 16 7.61 26.94 6.99
N LYS A 17 8.68 26.15 7.16
CA LYS A 17 10.05 26.63 6.91
C LYS A 17 10.25 27.04 5.44
N ASN A 18 9.64 26.31 4.51
CA ASN A 18 9.74 26.58 3.08
C ASN A 18 8.63 27.52 2.58
N ASN A 19 7.50 27.58 3.29
CA ASN A 19 6.34 28.40 2.97
C ASN A 19 5.92 29.25 4.20
N PRO A 20 6.65 30.33 4.54
CA PRO A 20 6.42 31.08 5.78
C PRO A 20 5.08 31.82 5.84
N SER A 21 4.43 32.04 4.68
CA SER A 21 3.12 32.69 4.57
C SER A 21 1.94 31.74 4.80
N GLU A 22 2.19 30.43 4.82
CA GLU A 22 1.14 29.42 5.01
C GLU A 22 0.60 29.48 6.45
N ASN A 23 -0.70 29.28 6.60
CA ASN A 23 -1.32 29.29 7.91
C ASN A 23 -1.22 27.90 8.56
N GLU A 24 -0.49 27.80 9.67
CA GLU A 24 -0.29 26.52 10.37
C GLU A 24 -1.60 25.82 10.73
N LYS A 25 -2.58 26.58 11.25
CA LYS A 25 -3.85 26.02 11.72
C LYS A 25 -4.68 25.47 10.57
N ASP A 26 -4.71 26.20 9.45
CA ASP A 26 -5.38 25.77 8.23
C ASP A 26 -4.71 24.51 7.64
N LEU A 27 -3.38 24.51 7.52
CA LEU A 27 -2.63 23.36 7.03
C LEU A 27 -2.89 22.09 7.86
N ARG A 28 -2.88 22.21 9.20
CA ARG A 28 -3.24 21.11 10.10
C ARG A 28 -4.66 20.63 9.86
N SER A 29 -5.62 21.54 9.75
CA SER A 29 -7.01 21.19 9.49
C SER A 29 -7.19 20.42 8.17
N ARG A 30 -6.45 20.81 7.12
CA ARG A 30 -6.47 20.11 5.83
C ARG A 30 -5.84 18.72 5.90
N LEU A 31 -4.72 18.57 6.62
CA LEU A 31 -4.09 17.27 6.86
C LEU A 31 -4.98 16.34 7.68
N ASP A 32 -5.60 16.83 8.75
CA ASP A 32 -6.51 16.05 9.59
C ASP A 32 -7.76 15.63 8.81
N TYR A 33 -8.28 16.51 7.94
CA TYR A 33 -9.39 16.17 7.06
C TYR A 33 -9.01 15.05 6.07
N ALA A 34 -7.89 15.21 5.37
CA ALA A 34 -7.41 14.21 4.42
C ALA A 34 -7.09 12.88 5.11
N LEU A 35 -6.54 12.90 6.33
CA LEU A 35 -6.26 11.70 7.10
C LEU A 35 -7.57 10.97 7.48
N LYS A 36 -8.58 11.70 7.95
CA LYS A 36 -9.90 11.11 8.25
C LYS A 36 -10.56 10.52 7.01
N SER A 37 -10.48 11.19 5.86
CA SER A 37 -10.98 10.65 4.60
C SER A 37 -10.29 9.33 4.23
N TYR A 38 -8.97 9.26 4.43
CA TYR A 38 -8.20 8.03 4.23
C TYR A 38 -8.63 6.92 5.20
N GLU A 39 -8.78 7.23 6.49
CA GLU A 39 -9.24 6.29 7.52
C GLU A 39 -10.66 5.77 7.27
N ASN A 40 -11.52 6.62 6.69
CA ASN A 40 -12.87 6.24 6.25
C ASN A 40 -12.88 5.42 4.94
N GLY A 41 -11.73 5.17 4.34
CA GLY A 41 -11.60 4.39 3.12
C GLY A 41 -12.00 5.15 1.86
N GLU A 42 -12.00 6.49 1.87
CA GLU A 42 -12.16 7.27 0.65
C GLU A 42 -11.01 7.00 -0.32
N ARG A 43 -11.36 6.87 -1.60
CA ARG A 43 -10.41 6.53 -2.67
C ARG A 43 -10.36 7.64 -3.71
N CYS A 44 -9.23 7.72 -4.38
CA CYS A 44 -9.11 8.49 -5.60
C CYS A 44 -10.04 7.92 -6.68
N SER A 45 -10.42 8.74 -7.67
CA SER A 45 -11.26 8.32 -8.81
C SER A 45 -10.68 7.15 -9.60
N CYS A 46 -9.37 6.92 -9.54
CA CYS A 46 -8.71 5.78 -10.18
C CYS A 46 -8.77 4.47 -9.36
N GLY A 47 -9.31 4.52 -8.13
CA GLY A 47 -9.44 3.38 -7.22
C GLY A 47 -8.31 3.20 -6.20
N ASN A 48 -7.23 4.00 -6.29
CA ASN A 48 -6.14 3.96 -5.31
C ASN A 48 -6.47 4.76 -4.05
N ASP A 49 -5.85 4.40 -2.94
CA ASP A 49 -5.91 5.19 -1.71
C ASP A 49 -5.38 6.62 -1.93
N ILE A 50 -5.97 7.58 -1.22
CA ILE A 50 -5.55 8.97 -1.28
C ILE A 50 -4.17 9.15 -0.62
N TRP A 51 -3.36 10.06 -1.18
CA TRP A 51 -2.09 10.49 -0.61
C TRP A 51 -2.38 11.67 0.33
N VAL A 52 -2.29 11.49 1.65
CA VAL A 52 -2.81 12.45 2.64
C VAL A 52 -2.07 13.77 2.54
N VAL A 53 -0.74 13.72 2.46
CA VAL A 53 0.11 14.91 2.31
C VAL A 53 -0.25 15.73 1.05
N GLY A 54 -0.40 15.08 -0.11
CA GLY A 54 -0.81 15.76 -1.34
C GLY A 54 -2.26 16.23 -1.30
N SER A 55 -3.15 15.41 -0.74
CA SER A 55 -4.60 15.69 -0.67
C SER A 55 -4.90 16.91 0.19
N ALA A 56 -4.10 17.17 1.21
CA ALA A 56 -4.21 18.40 1.99
C ALA A 56 -3.98 19.67 1.14
N ALA A 57 -3.31 19.60 -0.01
CA ALA A 57 -3.05 20.75 -0.87
C ALA A 57 -4.01 20.84 -2.07
N VAL A 58 -4.36 19.71 -2.69
CA VAL A 58 -5.09 19.70 -3.97
C VAL A 58 -6.44 18.98 -3.94
N GLY A 59 -6.85 18.46 -2.77
CA GLY A 59 -8.05 17.66 -2.60
C GLY A 59 -7.79 16.14 -2.67
N ASN A 60 -8.72 15.35 -2.16
CA ASN A 60 -8.60 13.89 -1.97
C ASN A 60 -8.26 13.17 -3.29
N SER A 61 -6.98 12.82 -3.47
CA SER A 61 -6.47 12.15 -4.66
C SER A 61 -5.21 11.34 -4.35
N CYS A 62 -4.93 10.32 -5.16
CA CYS A 62 -3.74 9.49 -4.99
C CYS A 62 -2.50 10.17 -5.57
N PHE A 63 -1.33 9.71 -5.14
CA PHE A 63 -0.04 10.25 -5.59
C PHE A 63 0.07 10.31 -7.11
N THR A 64 -0.18 9.19 -7.81
CA THR A 64 -0.07 9.13 -9.28
C THR A 64 -1.02 10.08 -10.00
N CYS A 65 -2.23 10.31 -9.48
CA CYS A 65 -3.15 11.27 -10.08
C CYS A 65 -2.74 12.72 -9.83
N ILE A 66 -2.02 13.00 -8.73
CA ILE A 66 -1.53 14.34 -8.40
C ILE A 66 -0.24 14.65 -9.17
N THR A 67 0.70 13.71 -9.24
CA THR A 67 2.06 13.95 -9.77
C THR A 67 2.27 13.40 -11.17
N GLY A 68 1.48 12.41 -11.59
CA GLY A 68 1.75 11.62 -12.80
C GLY A 68 2.80 10.52 -12.60
N GLU A 69 3.37 10.38 -11.40
CA GLU A 69 4.46 9.45 -11.10
C GLU A 69 3.95 8.12 -10.49
N SER A 70 4.72 7.05 -10.67
CA SER A 70 4.36 5.71 -10.16
C SER A 70 5.06 5.33 -8.85
N HIS A 71 6.12 6.04 -8.46
CA HIS A 71 6.99 5.65 -7.34
C HIS A 71 7.22 6.81 -6.38
N PRO A 72 6.62 6.78 -5.17
CA PRO A 72 6.73 7.88 -4.21
C PRO A 72 7.94 7.76 -3.27
N THR A 73 9.08 7.29 -3.77
CA THR A 73 10.23 6.92 -2.92
C THR A 73 10.86 8.09 -2.17
N ASP A 74 10.70 9.29 -2.71
CA ASP A 74 11.28 10.53 -2.17
C ASP A 74 10.22 11.44 -1.54
N ASP A 75 8.97 10.98 -1.51
CA ASP A 75 7.81 11.74 -1.06
C ASP A 75 7.40 11.35 0.35
N TYR A 76 6.94 12.34 1.11
CA TYR A 76 6.45 12.13 2.46
C TYR A 76 5.01 11.63 2.47
N GLU A 77 4.71 10.77 3.45
CA GLU A 77 3.34 10.45 3.82
C GLU A 77 3.20 10.38 5.34
N ILE A 78 2.01 10.72 5.84
CA ILE A 78 1.68 10.64 7.25
C ILE A 78 1.85 9.19 7.73
N GLU A 79 2.57 8.99 8.84
CA GLU A 79 2.92 7.68 9.40
C GLU A 79 1.75 6.68 9.45
N SER A 80 0.56 7.13 9.88
CA SER A 80 -0.66 6.31 9.96
C SER A 80 -1.27 5.94 8.59
N ALA A 81 -0.84 6.61 7.52
CA ALA A 81 -1.35 6.45 6.17
C ALA A 81 -0.30 5.91 5.18
N VAL A 82 0.89 5.49 5.64
CA VAL A 82 1.96 4.99 4.76
C VAL A 82 1.59 3.68 4.09
N LYS A 83 0.92 2.77 4.82
CA LYS A 83 0.45 1.48 4.27
C LYS A 83 -0.77 1.72 3.38
N LYS A 84 -0.53 1.96 2.09
CA LYS A 84 -1.60 2.10 1.09
C LYS A 84 -2.09 0.72 0.65
N ARG A 85 -3.41 0.58 0.50
CA ARG A 85 -4.01 -0.56 -0.17
C ARG A 85 -3.58 -0.60 -1.62
N GLU A 86 -3.37 -1.80 -2.11
CA GLU A 86 -3.05 -1.99 -3.52
C GLU A 86 -4.22 -1.58 -4.41
N SER A 87 -3.88 -1.10 -5.60
CA SER A 87 -4.89 -0.81 -6.61
C SER A 87 -5.74 -2.05 -6.88
N THR A 88 -7.05 -1.90 -6.78
CA THR A 88 -7.98 -2.95 -7.18
C THR A 88 -8.27 -2.94 -8.68
N LYS A 89 -7.72 -1.97 -9.42
CA LYS A 89 -7.99 -1.76 -10.83
C LYS A 89 -7.53 -2.97 -11.66
N GLY A 90 -8.47 -3.62 -12.34
CA GLY A 90 -8.22 -4.78 -13.17
C GLY A 90 -8.14 -6.11 -12.40
N ARG A 91 -8.28 -6.09 -11.07
CA ARG A 91 -8.43 -7.32 -10.26
C ARG A 91 -9.90 -7.74 -10.30
N ARG A 92 -10.15 -9.05 -10.37
CA ARG A 92 -11.53 -9.58 -10.27
C ARG A 92 -12.01 -9.47 -8.83
N TYR A 93 -13.26 -9.02 -8.63
CA TYR A 93 -13.91 -9.00 -7.32
C TYR A 93 -14.83 -10.21 -7.17
N ILE A 94 -14.74 -10.93 -6.05
CA ILE A 94 -15.42 -12.22 -5.89
C ILE A 94 -16.94 -12.17 -6.13
N ASP A 95 -17.60 -11.09 -5.72
CA ASP A 95 -19.06 -10.93 -5.88
C ASP A 95 -19.48 -10.62 -7.33
N GLU A 96 -18.54 -10.16 -8.17
CA GLU A 96 -18.77 -9.88 -9.59
C GLU A 96 -18.49 -11.12 -10.47
N ILE A 97 -17.95 -12.20 -9.91
CA ILE A 97 -17.60 -13.41 -10.64
C ILE A 97 -18.78 -14.39 -10.61
N ASP A 98 -19.03 -15.04 -11.75
CA ASP A 98 -19.94 -16.19 -11.81
C ASP A 98 -19.49 -17.27 -10.81
N LYS A 99 -20.38 -17.70 -9.91
CA LYS A 99 -20.08 -18.69 -8.86
C LYS A 99 -19.46 -19.98 -9.38
N THR A 100 -19.73 -20.37 -10.63
CA THR A 100 -19.15 -21.55 -11.28
C THR A 100 -17.70 -21.35 -11.75
N LYS A 101 -17.21 -20.11 -11.74
CA LYS A 101 -15.90 -19.68 -12.23
C LYS A 101 -15.02 -19.08 -11.13
N ILE A 102 -15.41 -19.20 -9.86
CA ILE A 102 -14.56 -18.77 -8.74
C ILE A 102 -13.41 -19.76 -8.60
N HIS A 103 -12.22 -19.31 -8.98
CA HIS A 103 -10.95 -20.01 -8.85
C HIS A 103 -9.85 -18.98 -8.61
N GLY A 104 -8.75 -19.41 -7.99
CA GLY A 104 -7.62 -18.53 -7.63
C GLY A 104 -7.61 -18.16 -6.14
N PHE A 105 -6.73 -17.22 -5.80
CA PHE A 105 -6.60 -16.66 -4.45
C PHE A 105 -7.29 -15.32 -4.38
N PHE A 106 -7.92 -15.02 -3.26
CA PHE A 106 -8.54 -13.73 -3.00
C PHE A 106 -7.98 -13.18 -1.70
N ASP A 107 -7.79 -11.87 -1.64
CA ASP A 107 -7.46 -11.20 -0.38
C ASP A 107 -8.68 -11.11 0.54
N ASP A 108 -8.45 -10.61 1.75
CA ASP A 108 -9.47 -10.38 2.77
C ASP A 108 -10.55 -9.37 2.32
N ASP A 109 -10.18 -8.46 1.42
CA ASP A 109 -11.10 -7.52 0.76
C ASP A 109 -11.93 -8.19 -0.35
N GLY A 110 -11.63 -9.41 -0.79
CA GLY A 110 -12.38 -10.16 -1.80
C GLY A 110 -11.91 -9.96 -3.25
N TYR A 111 -10.74 -9.35 -3.45
CA TYR A 111 -10.11 -9.19 -4.77
C TYR A 111 -9.13 -10.31 -5.07
N GLU A 112 -9.12 -10.76 -6.31
CA GLU A 112 -8.21 -11.82 -6.75
C GLU A 112 -6.75 -11.37 -6.67
N ILE A 113 -5.90 -12.24 -6.12
CA ILE A 113 -4.45 -12.08 -6.01
C ILE A 113 -3.79 -12.73 -7.23
N ASN A 114 -2.98 -11.95 -7.95
CA ASN A 114 -2.11 -12.51 -8.98
C ASN A 114 -0.85 -13.10 -8.34
N THR A 115 -0.78 -14.43 -8.28
CA THR A 115 0.33 -15.15 -7.66
C THR A 115 1.67 -14.92 -8.34
N ASP A 116 1.69 -14.62 -9.64
CA ASP A 116 2.91 -14.39 -10.41
C ASP A 116 3.60 -13.07 -10.04
N LEU A 117 2.84 -12.14 -9.44
CA LEU A 117 3.35 -10.84 -8.97
C LEU A 117 3.87 -10.89 -7.53
N ILE A 118 3.70 -12.02 -6.83
CA ILE A 118 4.17 -12.18 -5.46
C ILE A 118 5.69 -12.25 -5.48
N LYS A 119 6.32 -11.22 -4.91
CA LYS A 119 7.78 -11.14 -4.82
C LYS A 119 8.31 -12.29 -3.99
N LYS A 120 9.31 -13.01 -4.51
CA LYS A 120 10.02 -14.07 -3.79
C LYS A 120 11.10 -13.45 -2.90
N PRO A 121 10.98 -13.50 -1.56
CA PRO A 121 12.00 -12.95 -0.66
C PRO A 121 13.32 -13.72 -0.77
N PRO A 122 14.49 -13.09 -0.52
CA PRO A 122 15.79 -13.76 -0.60
C PRO A 122 15.88 -15.03 0.25
N LEU A 123 15.24 -15.04 1.43
CA LEU A 123 15.18 -16.22 2.32
C LEU A 123 14.51 -17.42 1.63
N CYS A 124 13.51 -17.20 0.77
CA CYS A 124 12.85 -18.28 0.06
C CYS A 124 13.78 -18.93 -0.97
N VAL A 125 14.58 -18.15 -1.69
CA VAL A 125 15.48 -18.65 -2.76
C VAL A 125 16.51 -19.64 -2.20
N THR A 126 16.91 -19.49 -0.94
CA THR A 126 17.86 -20.39 -0.27
C THR A 126 17.20 -21.58 0.43
N CYS A 127 15.87 -21.70 0.36
CA CYS A 127 15.10 -22.74 1.02
C CYS A 127 15.10 -24.04 0.21
N ILE A 128 15.25 -25.18 0.89
CA ILE A 128 15.18 -26.53 0.27
C ILE A 128 13.83 -26.81 -0.40
N LYS A 129 12.78 -26.12 0.02
CA LYS A 129 11.41 -26.27 -0.49
C LYS A 129 11.07 -25.32 -1.65
N ASP A 130 11.98 -24.44 -2.07
CA ASP A 130 11.62 -23.37 -3.02
C ASP A 130 11.22 -23.87 -4.42
N ASP A 131 11.72 -25.06 -4.81
CA ASP A 131 11.38 -25.71 -6.08
C ASP A 131 10.33 -26.83 -5.91
N ASP A 132 9.71 -26.97 -4.73
CA ASP A 132 8.67 -27.99 -4.48
C ASP A 132 7.28 -27.45 -4.87
N PRO A 133 6.65 -27.97 -5.93
CA PRO A 133 5.33 -27.50 -6.38
C PRO A 133 4.23 -27.75 -5.33
N ASN A 134 4.42 -28.71 -4.40
CA ASN A 134 3.44 -28.96 -3.33
C ASN A 134 3.48 -27.88 -2.25
N GLU A 135 4.58 -27.14 -2.14
CA GLU A 135 4.79 -26.08 -1.15
C GLU A 135 4.54 -24.69 -1.76
N GLU A 136 4.52 -24.56 -3.08
CA GLU A 136 4.37 -23.28 -3.80
C GLU A 136 3.14 -22.49 -3.33
N LEU A 137 2.02 -23.18 -3.14
CA LEU A 137 0.77 -22.58 -2.69
C LEU A 137 0.92 -21.91 -1.31
N LEU A 138 1.42 -22.67 -0.33
CA LEU A 138 1.60 -22.23 1.05
C LEU A 138 2.70 -21.16 1.14
N CYS A 139 3.74 -21.29 0.33
CA CYS A 139 4.80 -20.30 0.22
C CYS A 139 4.25 -18.97 -0.31
N ASN A 140 3.44 -18.99 -1.36
CA ASN A 140 2.84 -17.79 -1.94
C ASN A 140 1.89 -17.10 -0.95
N MET A 141 1.06 -17.86 -0.24
CA MET A 141 0.22 -17.29 0.84
C MET A 141 1.06 -16.61 1.91
N THR A 142 2.12 -17.28 2.39
CA THR A 142 3.02 -16.74 3.43
C THR A 142 3.75 -15.47 2.96
N ARG A 143 4.16 -15.42 1.68
CA ARG A 143 4.82 -14.26 1.07
C ARG A 143 3.85 -13.09 0.92
N TYR A 144 2.62 -13.36 0.50
CA TYR A 144 1.61 -12.32 0.31
C TYR A 144 1.17 -11.70 1.64
N ASP A 145 0.97 -12.51 2.67
CA ASP A 145 0.61 -12.05 4.03
C ASP A 145 1.63 -11.06 4.62
N GLN A 146 2.92 -11.27 4.31
CA GLN A 146 4.03 -10.45 4.80
C GLN A 146 4.57 -9.45 3.76
N LYS A 147 3.86 -9.19 2.66
CA LYS A 147 4.37 -8.39 1.53
C LYS A 147 4.71 -6.94 1.90
N ASP A 148 4.02 -6.39 2.91
CA ASP A 148 4.17 -5.03 3.41
C ASP A 148 4.98 -4.95 4.72
N GLU A 149 5.50 -6.08 5.19
CA GLU A 149 6.29 -6.15 6.40
C GLU A 149 7.76 -5.84 6.13
N LEU A 150 8.42 -5.21 7.11
CA LEU A 150 9.84 -4.83 7.00
C LEU A 150 10.76 -6.05 6.89
N GLU A 151 10.39 -7.13 7.57
CA GLU A 151 11.15 -8.38 7.60
C GLU A 151 10.25 -9.56 7.26
N PHE A 152 10.65 -10.36 6.28
CA PHE A 152 9.99 -11.62 5.96
C PHE A 152 10.45 -12.74 6.91
N LYS A 153 9.50 -13.40 7.57
CA LYS A 153 9.75 -14.51 8.49
C LYS A 153 9.01 -15.77 8.01
N CYS A 154 9.75 -16.87 7.85
CA CYS A 154 9.17 -18.16 7.48
C CYS A 154 9.59 -19.23 8.49
N PHE A 155 8.64 -19.69 9.31
CA PHE A 155 8.89 -20.72 10.32
C PHE A 155 9.06 -22.14 9.73
N ALA A 156 8.67 -22.33 8.48
CA ALA A 156 8.88 -23.58 7.73
C ALA A 156 10.21 -23.62 6.97
N TYR A 157 11.02 -22.55 7.05
CA TYR A 157 12.28 -22.43 6.33
C TYR A 157 13.27 -23.53 6.73
N LYS A 158 13.91 -24.13 5.72
CA LYS A 158 15.03 -25.06 5.87
C LYS A 158 16.07 -24.72 4.82
N LYS A 159 17.32 -24.50 5.24
CA LYS A 159 18.43 -24.17 4.36
C LYS A 159 18.76 -25.36 3.44
N ARG A 160 19.01 -25.08 2.15
CA ARG A 160 19.58 -26.05 1.19
C ARG A 160 20.97 -26.54 1.62
#